data_AF-A0A6B2XLF7-F1
#
_entry.id   AF-A0A6B2XLF7-F1
#
_cell.length_a   1.000
_cell.length_b   1.000
_cell.length_c   1.000
_cell.angle_alpha   90.00
_cell.angle_beta   90.00
_cell.angle_gamma   90.00
#
_symmetry.space_group_name_H-M   'P 1'
#
loop_
_entity.id
_entity.type
_entity.pdbx_description
1 polymer ?
#
loop_
_entity_poly.entity_id
_entity_poly.type
_entity_poly.pdbx_seq_one_letter_code
_entity_poly.pdbx_strand_id
1 'polypeptide(L)' 'RGSAFDQLFVDLLRASHGRVFITIGEVRASTKNSLVRRHATQANTTVQDHMDVLEETGLVTDATLDGVASSIPK' A
#
# COMPACT_ATOMS: atom_id res chain seq x y z
N ARG A 1 -0.52 -26.70 -4.36
CA ARG A 1 0.44 -25.74 -4.98
C ARG A 1 -0.33 -24.56 -5.62
N GLY A 2 -1.20 -23.90 -4.86
CA GLY A 2 -1.92 -22.68 -5.28
C GLY A 2 -1.96 -21.72 -4.10
N SER A 3 -2.47 -22.22 -2.96
CA SER A 3 -2.50 -21.50 -1.68
C SER A 3 -1.17 -20.87 -1.23
N ALA A 4 -0.04 -21.56 -1.42
CA ALA A 4 1.28 -20.99 -1.08
C ALA A 4 1.66 -19.82 -2.01
N PHE A 5 1.24 -19.87 -3.28
CA PHE A 5 1.40 -18.76 -4.20
C PHE A 5 0.45 -17.62 -3.83
N ASP A 6 -0.81 -17.92 -3.53
CA ASP A 6 -1.81 -16.91 -3.15
C ASP A 6 -1.35 -16.14 -1.89
N GLN A 7 -0.87 -16.86 -0.88
CA GLN A 7 -0.30 -16.26 0.33
C GLN A 7 0.88 -15.35 0.01
N LEU A 8 1.87 -15.87 -0.74
CA LEU A 8 3.05 -15.09 -1.12
C LEU A 8 2.69 -13.86 -1.95
N PHE A 9 1.74 -13.99 -2.87
CA PHE A 9 1.26 -12.93 -3.73
C PHE A 9 0.62 -11.80 -2.91
N VAL A 10 -0.28 -12.16 -1.98
CA VAL A 10 -0.94 -11.20 -1.09
C VAL A 10 0.06 -10.50 -0.19
N ASP A 11 0.98 -11.24 0.44
CA ASP A 11 1.97 -10.67 1.33
C ASP A 11 2.89 -9.67 0.61
N LEU A 12 3.40 -10.05 -0.57
CA LEU A 12 4.29 -9.18 -1.36
C LEU A 12 3.60 -7.90 -1.83
N LEU A 13 2.40 -8.03 -2.40
CA LEU A 13 1.68 -6.88 -2.93
C LEU A 13 1.18 -5.97 -1.82
N ARG A 14 0.62 -6.53 -0.74
CA ARG A 14 0.07 -5.73 0.35
C ARG A 14 1.16 -4.96 1.08
N ALA A 15 2.32 -5.57 1.30
CA ALA A 15 3.49 -4.89 1.85
C ALA A 15 3.97 -3.76 0.93
N SER A 16 4.07 -4.04 -0.38
CA SER A 16 4.54 -3.05 -1.36
C SER A 16 3.59 -1.85 -1.48
N HIS A 17 2.29 -2.10 -1.57
CA HIS A 17 1.28 -1.04 -1.61
C HIS A 17 1.25 -0.21 -0.32
N GLY A 18 1.37 -0.84 0.86
CA GLY A 18 1.45 -0.12 2.13
C GLY A 18 2.63 0.87 2.17
N ARG A 19 3.80 0.46 1.69
CA ARG A 19 4.99 1.33 1.60
C ARG A 19 4.78 2.50 0.63
N VAL A 20 4.26 2.22 -0.56
CA VAL A 20 3.98 3.26 -1.57
C VAL A 20 2.92 4.24 -1.09
N PHE A 21 1.92 3.77 -0.35
CA PHE A 21 0.83 4.60 0.18
C PHE A 21 1.33 5.72 1.10
N ILE A 22 2.32 5.42 1.95
CA ILE A 22 2.98 6.41 2.81
C ILE A 22 3.62 7.52 1.97
N THR A 23 4.43 7.15 0.97
CA THR A 23 5.10 8.11 0.08
C THR A 23 4.10 8.97 -0.71
N ILE A 24 2.98 8.38 -1.17
CA ILE A 24 1.90 9.15 -1.83
C ILE A 24 1.34 10.20 -0.87
N GLY A 25 1.08 9.82 0.39
CA GLY A 25 0.62 10.71 1.45
C GLY A 25 1.58 11.88 1.68
N GLU A 26 2.88 11.60 1.82
CA GLU A 26 3.93 12.60 1.99
C GLU A 26 3.98 13.60 0.82
N VAL A 27 3.98 13.11 -0.42
CA VAL A 27 4.00 13.95 -1.62
C VAL A 27 2.73 14.82 -1.67
N ARG A 28 1.56 14.22 -1.41
CA ARG A 28 0.28 14.93 -1.43
C ARG A 28 0.23 16.05 -0.40
N ALA A 29 0.74 15.80 0.81
CA ALA A 29 0.73 16.75 1.91
C ALA A 29 1.71 17.92 1.68
N SER A 30 2.91 17.63 1.17
CA SER A 30 4.01 18.61 1.13
C SER A 30 4.13 19.39 -0.17
N THR A 31 3.66 18.85 -1.30
CA THR A 31 3.86 19.49 -2.61
C THR A 31 3.23 20.87 -2.65
N LYS A 32 3.82 21.81 -3.41
CA LYS A 32 3.22 23.13 -3.73
C LYS A 32 2.58 23.16 -5.12
N ASN A 33 2.75 22.10 -5.91
CA ASN A 33 2.23 22.01 -7.27
C ASN A 33 0.83 21.36 -7.28
N SER A 34 -0.17 22.07 -7.80
CA SER A 34 -1.56 21.60 -7.80
C SER A 34 -1.80 20.41 -8.74
N LEU A 35 -1.05 20.28 -9.85
CA LEU A 35 -1.10 19.11 -10.74
C LEU A 35 -0.57 17.87 -10.02
N VAL A 36 0.57 17.99 -9.34
CA VAL A 36 1.15 16.90 -8.54
C VAL A 36 0.20 16.53 -7.41
N ARG A 37 -0.40 17.51 -6.72
CA ARG A 37 -1.36 17.24 -5.65
C ARG A 37 -2.59 16.47 -6.14
N ARG A 38 -3.11 16.78 -7.33
CA ARG A 38 -4.22 16.04 -7.96
C ARG A 38 -3.80 14.63 -8.35
N HIS A 39 -2.63 14.48 -8.96
CA HIS A 39 -2.12 13.16 -9.34
C HIS A 39 -1.90 12.26 -8.12
N ALA A 40 -1.37 12.81 -7.02
CA ALA A 40 -1.21 12.07 -5.77
C ALA A 40 -2.56 11.62 -5.19
N THR A 41 -3.63 12.42 -5.30
CA THR A 41 -4.99 11.97 -4.93
C THR A 41 -5.43 10.76 -5.75
N GLN A 42 -5.22 10.78 -7.07
CA GLN A 42 -5.60 9.67 -7.94
C GLN A 42 -4.81 8.40 -7.61
N ALA A 43 -3.49 8.54 -7.44
CA ALA A 43 -2.63 7.42 -7.04
C ALA A 43 -3.06 6.85 -5.68
N ASN A 44 -3.42 7.70 -4.72
CA ASN A 44 -3.91 7.27 -3.40
C ASN A 44 -5.17 6.41 -3.53
N THR A 45 -6.15 6.84 -4.35
CA THR A 45 -7.38 6.07 -4.60
C THR A 45 -7.07 4.71 -5.20
N THR A 46 -6.22 4.62 -6.22
CA THR A 46 -5.89 3.33 -6.86
C THR A 46 -5.11 2.40 -5.93
N VAL A 47 -4.13 2.91 -5.19
CA VAL A 47 -3.36 2.07 -4.26
C VAL A 47 -4.23 1.60 -3.10
N GLN A 48 -5.15 2.45 -2.62
CA GLN A 48 -6.12 2.06 -1.60
C GLN A 48 -7.03 0.93 -2.09
N ASP A 49 -7.62 1.09 -3.27
CA ASP A 49 -8.48 0.06 -3.90
C ASP A 49 -7.78 -1.31 -3.99
N HIS A 50 -6.50 -1.33 -4.41
CA HIS A 50 -5.74 -2.56 -4.44
C HIS A 50 -5.48 -3.15 -3.05
N MET A 51 -5.23 -2.31 -2.03
CA MET A 51 -5.06 -2.80 -0.65
C MET A 51 -6.37 -3.41 -0.13
N ASP A 52 -7.50 -2.75 -0.38
CA ASP A 52 -8.83 -3.23 0.02
C ASP A 52 -9.13 -4.60 -0.61
N VAL A 53 -8.90 -4.76 -1.92
CA VAL A 53 -9.06 -6.05 -2.63
C VAL A 53 -8.16 -7.15 -2.04
N LEU A 54 -6.92 -6.83 -1.68
CA LEU A 54 -6.01 -7.80 -1.06
C LEU A 54 -6.45 -8.18 0.35
N GLU A 55 -6.97 -7.22 1.12
CA GLU A 55 -7.49 -7.45 2.47
C GLU A 55 -8.78 -8.30 2.45
N GLU A 56 -9.65 -8.10 1.45
CA GLU A 56 -10.86 -8.90 1.24
C GLU A 56 -10.57 -10.40 0.97
N THR A 57 -9.35 -10.75 0.56
CA THR A 57 -8.95 -12.16 0.41
C THR A 57 -8.89 -12.93 1.74
N GLY A 58 -8.76 -12.20 2.87
CA GLY A 58 -8.54 -12.80 4.19
C GLY A 58 -7.15 -13.42 4.39
N LEU A 59 -6.22 -13.22 3.45
CA LEU A 59 -4.86 -13.79 3.50
C LEU A 59 -3.81 -12.80 4.03
N VAL A 60 -4.14 -11.52 4.19
CA VAL A 60 -3.22 -10.53 4.76
C VAL A 60 -2.93 -10.86 6.22
N THR A 61 -1.65 -10.98 6.58
CA THR A 61 -1.22 -11.34 7.93
C THR A 61 -0.69 -10.13 8.71
N ASP A 62 -0.74 -10.21 10.04
CA ASP A 62 -0.14 -9.20 10.92
C ASP A 62 1.36 -9.00 10.62
N ALA A 63 2.08 -10.08 10.32
CA ALA A 63 3.50 -10.02 9.96
C ALA A 63 3.75 -9.15 8.71
N THR A 64 2.85 -9.19 7.73
CA THR A 64 2.90 -8.34 6.53
C THR A 64 2.71 -6.87 6.90
N LEU A 65 1.77 -6.56 7.82
CA LEU A 65 1.53 -5.20 8.30
C LEU A 65 2.67 -4.66 9.17
N ASP A 66 3.20 -5.48 10.07
CA ASP A 66 4.38 -5.17 10.90
C ASP A 66 5.62 -4.87 10.05
N GLY A 67 5.78 -5.61 8.94
CA GLY A 67 6.82 -5.39 7.95
C GLY A 67 6.71 -4.06 7.20
N VAL A 68 5.52 -3.47 7.13
CA VAL A 68 5.32 -2.10 6.64
C VAL A 68 5.60 -1.10 7.76
N ALA A 69 5.03 -1.31 8.95
CA ALA A 69 5.19 -0.41 10.10
C ALA A 69 6.67 -0.20 10.49
N SER A 70 7.48 -1.27 10.44
CA SER A 70 8.93 -1.21 10.71
C SER A 70 9.72 -0.39 9.68
N SER A 71 9.16 -0.14 8.49
CA SER A 71 9.79 0.67 7.44
C SER A 71 9.46 2.16 7.52
N ILE A 72 8.53 2.55 8.40
CA ILE A 72 8.12 3.95 8.58
C ILE A 72 9.18 4.68 9.43
N PRO A 73 9.82 5.74 8.93
CA PRO A 73 10.74 6.56 9.74
C PRO A 73 10.00 7.17 10.95
N LYS A 74 10.65 7.16 12.12
CA LYS A 74 10.14 7.80 13.34
C LYS A 74 10.42 9.30 13.36
#